data_AF-A0A7X8AHF1-F1
#
_entry.id   AF-A0A7X8AHF1-F1
#
_cell.length_a   1.000
_cell.length_b   1.000
_cell.length_c   1.000
_cell.angle_alpha   90.00
_cell.angle_beta   90.00
_cell.angle_gamma   90.00
#
_symmetry.space_group_name_H-M   'P 1'
#
loop_
_entity.id
_entity.type
_entity.pdbx_description
1 polymer ?
#
loop_
_entity_poly.entity_id
_entity_poly.type
_entity_poly.pdbx_seq_one_letter_code
_entity_poly.pdbx_strand_id
1 'polypeptide(L)'
;MINENIPTNVFALRQSEFRAIPGCPWVYWAPPLIRDLFLSSTPMGEIAPSIHGTGTYDNFRFLRLWWEAGIRNIFFGGKNWLEFENSNKKYVPYMKGGEFKRWYGNQDYILQLVFKGRSLIEFLNEKRDSIRGREKIFNVGITYSFLTSGNFSARISPGGFIFDVAGSSLFPKNILLYLAILNSRFANYILKLVNPTVNFQVGDLARIPVPKKSSHTLEKLIVISIQLSKYSSSSDEVTYDFILPHWWKENNQDILNVQEKITKLESSINDEVYEIYGISFADSNIIEADLSENAILNDESILAQSKENEDEEESSNLSTIKNLSVSWLSYAIGIILDRFQPGTPGALGSAIYRCTDFVIGSLPEPTEEEFNELVGEPSQFAYIDEQGGRHVFYRPVEQ
;
A
#
# COMPACT_ATOMS: atom_id res chain seq x y z
N MET A 1 36.66 20.78 20.58
CA MET A 1 37.66 20.10 19.74
C MET A 1 37.36 18.61 19.86
N ILE A 2 36.94 17.97 18.78
CA ILE A 2 36.82 16.51 18.74
C ILE A 2 38.23 16.02 18.39
N ASN A 3 38.77 15.12 19.21
CA ASN A 3 40.12 14.60 19.07
C ASN A 3 40.16 13.68 17.84
N GLU A 4 41.11 13.82 16.91
CA GLU A 4 41.13 13.06 15.65
C GLU A 4 41.67 11.63 15.80
N ASN A 5 42.19 11.26 16.98
CA ASN A 5 42.69 9.91 17.30
C ASN A 5 41.70 9.14 18.20
N ILE A 6 40.52 8.86 17.67
CA ILE A 6 39.49 8.11 18.38
C ILE A 6 39.43 6.68 17.81
N PRO A 7 39.35 5.63 18.65
CA PRO A 7 39.17 4.25 18.19
C PRO A 7 37.93 4.11 17.29
N THR A 8 37.95 3.17 16.33
CA THR A 8 36.88 2.98 15.35
C THR A 8 35.50 2.66 15.95
N ASN A 9 35.43 2.22 17.21
CA ASN A 9 34.20 1.93 17.94
C ASN A 9 33.74 3.08 18.86
N VAL A 10 34.36 4.25 18.79
CA VAL A 10 34.02 5.40 19.63
C VAL A 10 33.50 6.53 18.75
N PHE A 11 32.30 7.01 19.09
CA PHE A 11 31.68 8.16 18.42
C PHE A 11 31.92 9.42 19.23
N ALA A 12 32.30 10.50 18.56
CA ALA A 12 32.39 11.81 19.18
C ALA A 12 31.45 12.79 18.48
N LEU A 13 30.55 13.36 19.28
CA LEU A 13 29.54 14.30 18.84
C LEU A 13 29.44 15.47 19.81
N ARG A 14 29.25 16.69 19.30
CA ARG A 14 28.93 17.82 20.19
C ARG A 14 27.51 17.67 20.70
N GLN A 15 27.28 17.92 22.00
CA GLN A 15 25.95 17.81 22.60
C GLN A 15 24.90 18.67 21.89
N SER A 16 25.29 19.82 21.33
CA SER A 16 24.41 20.70 20.56
C SER A 16 23.84 20.04 19.30
N GLU A 17 24.53 19.05 18.73
CA GLU A 17 24.12 18.39 17.49
C GLU A 17 22.94 17.42 17.71
N PHE A 18 22.69 16.96 18.95
CA PHE A 18 21.47 16.21 19.26
C PHE A 18 20.19 17.02 19.04
N ARG A 19 20.27 18.35 19.03
CA ARG A 19 19.13 19.23 18.76
C ARG A 19 18.68 19.23 17.29
N ALA A 20 19.48 18.65 16.39
CA ALA A 20 19.13 18.59 14.97
C ALA A 20 17.86 17.75 14.73
N ILE A 21 17.65 16.69 15.52
CA ILE A 21 16.52 15.78 15.35
C ILE A 21 15.43 16.13 16.37
N PRO A 22 14.16 16.33 15.94
CA PRO A 22 13.07 16.65 16.85
C PRO A 22 12.89 15.60 17.95
N GLY A 23 12.86 16.06 19.21
CA GLY A 23 12.84 15.21 20.40
C GLY A 23 14.22 14.95 21.01
N CYS A 24 15.30 15.42 20.37
CA CYS A 24 16.68 15.26 20.82
C CYS A 24 17.11 13.80 21.14
N PRO A 25 16.79 12.80 20.28
CA PRO A 25 17.21 11.43 20.51
C PRO A 25 18.74 11.29 20.47
N TRP A 26 19.28 10.35 21.25
CA TRP A 26 20.73 10.12 21.37
C TRP A 26 21.29 9.27 20.21
N VAL A 27 20.99 9.66 18.97
CA VAL A 27 21.41 8.96 17.73
C VAL A 27 22.77 9.48 17.26
N TYR A 28 23.82 9.11 17.99
CA TYR A 28 25.19 9.57 17.73
C TYR A 28 25.80 8.99 16.44
N TRP A 29 25.30 7.85 15.97
CA TRP A 29 25.76 7.16 14.76
C TRP A 29 25.12 7.68 13.47
N ALA A 30 24.08 8.53 13.56
CA ALA A 30 23.43 9.10 12.39
C ALA A 30 24.43 9.94 11.56
N PRO A 31 24.51 9.75 10.23
CA PRO A 31 25.39 10.54 9.37
C PRO A 31 25.12 12.04 9.49
N PRO A 32 26.15 12.91 9.37
CA PRO A 32 25.97 14.37 9.44
C PRO A 32 24.92 14.90 8.45
N LEU A 33 24.90 14.36 7.23
CA LEU A 33 23.91 14.72 6.19
C LEU A 33 22.47 14.53 6.68
N ILE A 34 22.20 13.44 7.42
CA ILE A 34 20.85 13.17 7.95
C ILE A 34 20.44 14.25 8.94
N ARG A 35 21.35 14.68 9.81
CA ARG A 35 21.09 15.79 10.76
C ARG A 35 20.83 17.10 10.01
N ASP A 36 21.61 17.37 8.97
CA ASP A 36 21.43 18.56 8.14
C ASP A 36 20.08 18.54 7.39
N LEU A 37 19.59 17.37 6.97
CA LEU A 37 18.27 17.24 6.36
C LEU A 37 17.14 17.61 7.32
N PHE A 38 17.20 17.19 8.60
CA PHE A 38 16.22 17.61 9.61
C PHE A 38 16.23 19.11 9.87
N LEU A 39 17.40 19.76 9.77
CA LEU A 39 17.55 21.20 9.99
C LEU A 39 17.12 22.05 8.78
N SER A 40 17.33 21.55 7.56
CA SER A 40 17.17 22.32 6.32
C SER A 40 15.87 22.04 5.57
N SER A 41 15.25 20.88 5.79
CA SER A 41 14.03 20.47 5.09
C SER A 41 12.79 20.75 5.94
N THR A 42 11.65 20.90 5.27
CA THR A 42 10.36 21.04 5.94
C THR A 42 9.89 19.68 6.45
N PRO A 43 9.45 19.55 7.72
CA PRO A 43 8.92 18.30 8.24
C PRO A 43 7.57 17.97 7.60
N MET A 44 7.32 16.68 7.37
CA MET A 44 6.11 16.18 6.72
C MET A 44 4.83 16.70 7.37
N GLY A 45 4.80 16.80 8.70
CA GLY A 45 3.64 17.25 9.46
C GLY A 45 3.20 18.69 9.17
N GLU A 46 4.09 19.55 8.68
CA GLU A 46 3.75 20.92 8.30
C GLU A 46 3.05 21.01 6.94
N ILE A 47 3.33 20.07 6.03
CA ILE A 47 2.80 20.11 4.65
C ILE A 47 1.63 19.15 4.47
N ALA A 48 1.75 17.95 5.02
CA ALA A 48 0.79 16.87 4.91
C ALA A 48 0.63 16.19 6.28
N PRO A 49 -0.05 16.83 7.24
CA PRO A 49 -0.29 16.22 8.54
C PRO A 49 -1.06 14.92 8.36
N SER A 50 -0.61 13.86 9.03
CA SER A 50 -1.38 12.62 9.12
C SER A 50 -2.59 12.83 10.03
N ILE A 51 -3.71 12.24 9.67
CA ILE A 51 -5.00 12.42 10.32
C ILE A 51 -5.45 11.08 10.87
N HIS A 52 -5.69 11.05 12.18
CA HIS A 52 -6.30 9.90 12.83
C HIS A 52 -7.69 9.61 12.26
N GLY A 53 -7.91 8.36 11.87
CA GLY A 53 -9.20 7.90 11.37
C GLY A 53 -10.28 7.73 12.44
N THR A 54 -11.46 7.31 11.98
CA THR A 54 -12.62 7.09 12.84
C THR A 54 -12.46 5.76 13.57
N GLY A 55 -12.44 5.76 14.90
CA GLY A 55 -12.54 4.53 15.68
C GLY A 55 -13.99 4.08 15.79
N THR A 56 -14.27 2.80 15.53
CA THR A 56 -15.63 2.23 15.68
C THR A 56 -15.98 1.88 17.12
N TYR A 57 -14.98 1.65 17.98
CA TYR A 57 -15.09 1.16 19.37
C TYR A 57 -15.83 -0.18 19.58
N ASP A 58 -16.43 -0.73 18.53
CA ASP A 58 -17.07 -2.04 18.48
C ASP A 58 -17.02 -2.58 17.03
N ASN A 59 -15.93 -3.28 16.70
CA ASN A 59 -15.74 -3.82 15.34
C ASN A 59 -16.81 -4.85 14.98
N PHE A 60 -17.23 -5.70 15.91
CA PHE A 60 -18.25 -6.72 15.66
C PHE A 60 -19.59 -6.09 15.27
N ARG A 61 -19.94 -4.96 15.88
CA ARG A 61 -21.18 -4.25 15.56
C ARG A 61 -21.12 -3.53 14.21
N PHE A 62 -20.03 -2.81 13.92
CA PHE A 62 -20.01 -1.85 12.82
C PHE A 62 -19.19 -2.27 11.59
N LEU A 63 -18.29 -3.24 11.68
CA LEU A 63 -17.46 -3.67 10.55
C LEU A 63 -17.97 -4.99 9.97
N ARG A 64 -17.92 -5.08 8.65
CA ARG A 64 -18.13 -6.30 7.89
C ARG A 64 -17.01 -6.45 6.87
N LEU A 65 -16.79 -7.67 6.38
CA LEU A 65 -16.00 -7.88 5.17
C LEU A 65 -16.88 -7.56 3.96
N TRP A 66 -16.28 -7.06 2.88
CA TRP A 66 -17.06 -6.56 1.73
C TRP A 66 -17.97 -7.64 1.12
N TRP A 67 -17.53 -8.90 1.14
CA TRP A 67 -18.33 -10.02 0.65
C TRP A 67 -19.52 -10.39 1.54
N GLU A 68 -19.53 -10.02 2.82
CA GLU A 68 -20.65 -10.30 3.73
C GLU A 68 -21.88 -9.44 3.42
N ALA A 69 -21.68 -8.23 2.88
CA ALA A 69 -22.78 -7.34 2.53
C ALA A 69 -23.25 -7.47 1.07
N GLY A 70 -22.39 -8.01 0.20
CA GLY A 70 -22.57 -8.02 -1.25
C GLY A 70 -22.32 -6.65 -1.88
N ILE A 71 -21.62 -6.63 -3.02
CA ILE A 71 -21.19 -5.42 -3.75
C ILE A 71 -22.33 -4.40 -3.97
N ARG A 72 -23.54 -4.87 -4.26
CA ARG A 72 -24.70 -4.01 -4.53
C ARG A 72 -25.15 -3.16 -3.34
N ASN A 73 -24.75 -3.50 -2.11
CA ASN A 73 -25.11 -2.74 -0.91
C ASN A 73 -24.04 -1.74 -0.46
N ILE A 74 -22.91 -1.71 -1.15
CA ILE A 74 -21.73 -0.89 -0.81
C ILE A 74 -21.68 0.34 -1.71
N PHE A 75 -21.29 1.47 -1.13
CA PHE A 75 -21.07 2.73 -1.84
C PHE A 75 -19.59 2.91 -2.21
N PHE A 76 -19.17 2.26 -3.29
CA PHE A 76 -17.82 2.42 -3.84
C PHE A 76 -17.65 3.76 -4.58
N GLY A 77 -16.42 4.28 -4.60
CA GLY A 77 -16.04 5.44 -5.44
C GLY A 77 -16.74 6.76 -5.10
N GLY A 78 -17.42 6.85 -3.96
CA GLY A 78 -18.10 8.05 -3.51
C GLY A 78 -17.14 9.22 -3.28
N LYS A 79 -17.57 10.45 -3.56
CA LYS A 79 -16.71 11.64 -3.39
C LYS A 79 -16.96 12.39 -2.11
N ASN A 80 -18.12 12.20 -1.48
CA ASN A 80 -18.50 12.90 -0.26
C ASN A 80 -19.68 12.22 0.44
N TRP A 81 -19.94 12.69 1.67
CA TRP A 81 -21.02 12.18 2.52
C TRP A 81 -22.42 12.40 1.92
N LEU A 82 -22.65 13.51 1.21
CA LEU A 82 -23.94 13.80 0.61
C LEU A 82 -24.30 12.80 -0.50
N GLU A 83 -23.33 12.44 -1.33
CA GLU A 83 -23.51 11.37 -2.33
C GLU A 83 -23.83 10.03 -1.67
N PHE A 84 -23.15 9.69 -0.56
CA PHE A 84 -23.48 8.50 0.21
C PHE A 84 -24.92 8.52 0.71
N GLU A 85 -25.38 9.64 1.31
CA GLU A 85 -26.74 9.79 1.81
C GLU A 85 -27.82 9.68 0.73
N ASN A 86 -27.49 10.05 -0.51
CA ASN A 86 -28.37 9.96 -1.67
C ASN A 86 -28.33 8.58 -2.36
N SER A 87 -27.30 7.77 -2.10
CA SER A 87 -27.08 6.47 -2.75
C SER A 87 -28.01 5.35 -2.27
N ASN A 88 -28.70 5.53 -1.13
CA ASN A 88 -29.46 4.50 -0.40
C ASN A 88 -28.64 3.24 0.00
N LYS A 89 -27.32 3.28 -0.12
CA LYS A 89 -26.41 2.21 0.31
C LYS A 89 -26.29 2.21 1.84
N LYS A 90 -25.96 1.04 2.40
CA LYS A 90 -25.84 0.85 3.86
C LYS A 90 -24.40 0.73 4.32
N TYR A 91 -23.47 0.57 3.39
CA TYR A 91 -22.07 0.30 3.67
C TYR A 91 -21.19 1.24 2.87
N VAL A 92 -20.08 1.66 3.47
CA VAL A 92 -19.02 2.45 2.83
C VAL A 92 -17.71 1.70 3.02
N PRO A 93 -16.82 1.64 2.01
CA PRO A 93 -15.50 1.08 2.17
C PRO A 93 -14.74 1.69 3.36
N TYR A 94 -14.08 0.83 4.13
CA TYR A 94 -13.43 1.21 5.37
C TYR A 94 -11.95 0.83 5.33
N MET A 95 -11.09 1.83 5.17
CA MET A 95 -9.66 1.64 5.06
C MET A 95 -9.10 1.33 6.44
N LYS A 96 -8.77 0.06 6.64
CA LYS A 96 -8.18 -0.42 7.87
C LYS A 96 -6.67 -0.53 7.73
N GLY A 97 -5.95 -0.38 8.83
CA GLY A 97 -4.64 -1.02 8.98
C GLY A 97 -4.73 -2.53 8.68
N GLY A 98 -3.60 -3.15 8.42
CA GLY A 98 -3.56 -4.57 8.10
C GLY A 98 -2.13 -5.05 7.91
N GLU A 99 -2.00 -6.19 7.24
CA GLU A 99 -0.72 -6.79 6.92
C GLU A 99 0.20 -5.85 6.15
N PHE A 100 1.49 -6.16 6.17
CA PHE A 100 2.48 -5.43 5.40
C PHE A 100 2.14 -5.51 3.91
N LYS A 101 1.89 -4.36 3.30
CA LYS A 101 1.60 -4.24 1.88
C LYS A 101 1.93 -2.83 1.45
N ARG A 102 2.72 -2.71 0.39
CA ARG A 102 3.09 -1.44 -0.24
C ARG A 102 2.17 -1.13 -1.42
N TRP A 103 2.15 0.14 -1.80
CA TRP A 103 1.52 0.68 -3.01
C TRP A 103 -0.01 0.62 -3.06
N TYR A 104 -0.65 -0.54 -2.93
CA TYR A 104 -2.11 -0.71 -3.03
C TYR A 104 -2.61 -1.93 -2.24
N GLY A 105 -3.85 -1.88 -1.71
CA GLY A 105 -4.54 -3.03 -1.10
C GLY A 105 -4.93 -2.87 0.39
N ASN A 106 -5.26 -3.99 1.04
CA ASN A 106 -5.84 -4.09 2.40
C ASN A 106 -7.21 -3.42 2.54
N GLN A 107 -8.09 -3.64 1.57
CA GLN A 107 -9.38 -2.96 1.49
C GLN A 107 -10.54 -3.93 1.76
N ASP A 108 -10.37 -4.80 2.76
CA ASP A 108 -11.29 -5.92 3.01
C ASP A 108 -12.56 -5.48 3.74
N TYR A 109 -12.44 -4.41 4.52
CA TYR A 109 -13.48 -3.97 5.45
C TYR A 109 -14.41 -2.94 4.85
N ILE A 110 -15.67 -3.03 5.27
CA ILE A 110 -16.71 -2.03 5.04
C ILE A 110 -17.32 -1.61 6.37
N LEU A 111 -17.67 -0.34 6.47
CA LEU A 111 -18.32 0.25 7.64
C LEU A 111 -19.82 0.29 7.43
N GLN A 112 -20.56 -0.29 8.37
CA GLN A 112 -22.01 -0.24 8.38
C GLN A 112 -22.50 1.14 8.83
N LEU A 113 -23.15 1.85 7.90
CA LEU A 113 -23.72 3.18 8.10
C LEU A 113 -25.24 3.14 7.89
N VAL A 114 -25.93 2.24 8.59
CA VAL A 114 -27.40 2.17 8.60
C VAL A 114 -28.03 3.49 9.03
N PHE A 115 -29.20 3.80 8.48
CA PHE A 115 -29.90 5.07 8.69
C PHE A 115 -28.99 6.28 8.41
N LYS A 116 -28.27 6.24 7.27
CA LYS A 116 -27.33 7.31 6.86
C LYS A 116 -26.24 7.58 7.91
N GLY A 117 -25.76 6.53 8.57
CA GLY A 117 -24.72 6.60 9.60
C GLY A 117 -25.19 7.03 10.99
N ARG A 118 -26.48 7.32 11.19
CA ARG A 118 -27.01 7.80 12.48
C ARG A 118 -26.70 6.86 13.64
N SER A 119 -26.81 5.55 13.43
CA SER A 119 -26.49 4.53 14.45
C SER A 119 -25.05 4.63 14.95
N LEU A 120 -24.08 4.79 14.04
CA LEU A 120 -22.67 4.97 14.41
C LEU A 120 -22.46 6.33 15.09
N ILE A 121 -23.03 7.41 14.54
CA ILE A 121 -22.87 8.76 15.09
C ILE A 121 -23.38 8.83 16.54
N GLU A 122 -24.56 8.29 16.82
CA GLU A 122 -25.12 8.24 18.17
C GLU A 122 -24.23 7.42 19.11
N PHE A 123 -23.75 6.27 18.67
CA PHE A 123 -22.82 5.44 19.46
C PHE A 123 -21.48 6.14 19.75
N LEU A 124 -20.90 6.83 18.77
CA LEU A 124 -19.67 7.59 18.98
C LEU A 124 -19.88 8.75 19.94
N ASN A 125 -21.02 9.44 19.86
CA ASN A 125 -21.37 10.51 20.80
C ASN A 125 -21.45 9.99 22.24
N GLU A 126 -21.99 8.79 22.48
CA GLU A 126 -21.98 8.14 23.81
C GLU A 126 -20.56 7.88 24.32
N LYS A 127 -19.61 7.59 23.41
CA LYS A 127 -18.17 7.46 23.71
C LYS A 127 -17.44 8.80 23.79
N ARG A 128 -18.14 9.94 23.65
CA ARG A 128 -17.56 11.29 23.55
C ARG A 128 -16.56 11.43 22.40
N ASP A 129 -16.82 10.72 21.31
CA ASP A 129 -16.06 10.82 20.06
C ASP A 129 -16.99 11.14 18.90
N SER A 130 -16.44 11.27 17.70
CA SER A 130 -17.18 11.54 16.48
C SER A 130 -16.49 10.92 15.28
N ILE A 131 -17.14 10.98 14.11
CA ILE A 131 -16.48 10.64 12.86
C ILE A 131 -15.34 11.63 12.63
N ARG A 132 -14.11 11.13 12.61
CA ARG A 132 -12.88 11.92 12.46
C ARG A 132 -12.53 12.11 11.00
N GLY A 133 -11.80 13.18 10.70
CA GLY A 133 -11.32 13.46 9.34
C GLY A 133 -12.44 13.68 8.33
N ARG A 134 -13.61 14.18 8.73
CA ARG A 134 -14.80 14.36 7.85
C ARG A 134 -14.54 15.14 6.56
N GLU A 135 -13.58 16.05 6.54
CA GLU A 135 -13.20 16.81 5.34
C GLU A 135 -12.31 16.02 4.37
N LYS A 136 -11.78 14.88 4.83
CA LYS A 136 -10.80 14.05 4.13
C LYS A 136 -11.27 12.64 3.84
N ILE A 137 -12.29 12.14 4.55
CA ILE A 137 -12.98 10.92 4.12
C ILE A 137 -13.42 11.06 2.67
N PHE A 138 -13.43 9.95 1.94
CA PHE A 138 -13.67 9.87 0.49
C PHE A 138 -12.58 10.46 -0.41
N ASN A 139 -11.64 11.27 0.09
CA ASN A 139 -10.55 11.78 -0.75
C ASN A 139 -9.50 10.72 -1.03
N VAL A 140 -8.83 10.87 -2.18
CA VAL A 140 -7.61 10.14 -2.52
C VAL A 140 -6.50 10.58 -1.56
N GLY A 141 -5.71 9.64 -1.08
CA GLY A 141 -4.63 9.92 -0.12
C GLY A 141 -3.65 8.77 0.02
N ILE A 142 -2.93 8.76 1.13
CA ILE A 142 -1.98 7.71 1.49
C ILE A 142 -2.41 7.15 2.84
N THR A 143 -2.47 5.84 2.98
CA THR A 143 -2.76 5.14 4.23
C THR A 143 -1.58 4.27 4.63
N TYR A 144 -1.42 4.01 5.92
CA TYR A 144 -0.36 3.15 6.45
C TYR A 144 -0.88 2.36 7.66
N SER A 145 -0.23 1.24 7.97
CA SER A 145 -0.57 0.44 9.15
C SER A 145 0.16 0.98 10.38
N PHE A 146 -0.56 1.20 11.48
CA PHE A 146 0.00 1.70 12.76
C PHE A 146 0.96 0.70 13.40
N LEU A 147 0.57 -0.57 13.40
CA LEU A 147 1.31 -1.65 14.01
C LEU A 147 1.90 -2.50 12.89
N THR A 148 3.22 -2.63 12.89
CA THR A 148 3.93 -3.49 11.95
C THR A 148 5.03 -4.24 12.69
N SER A 149 5.11 -5.55 12.51
CA SER A 149 6.20 -6.38 13.06
C SER A 149 7.54 -6.17 12.35
N GLY A 150 7.56 -5.51 11.20
CA GLY A 150 8.74 -5.27 10.37
C GLY A 150 8.85 -3.84 9.89
N ASN A 151 9.21 -3.67 8.61
CA ASN A 151 9.39 -2.36 7.99
C ASN A 151 8.06 -1.61 7.85
N PHE A 152 8.16 -0.28 7.87
CA PHE A 152 7.03 0.59 7.57
C PHE A 152 6.64 0.45 6.09
N SER A 153 5.33 0.48 5.83
CA SER A 153 4.76 0.48 4.48
C SER A 153 3.54 1.38 4.39
N ALA A 154 3.42 2.06 3.27
CA ALA A 154 2.30 2.90 2.91
C ALA A 154 1.67 2.48 1.57
N ARG A 155 0.39 2.77 1.42
CA ARG A 155 -0.44 2.43 0.26
C ARG A 155 -1.24 3.64 -0.17
N ILE A 156 -1.58 3.71 -1.45
CA ILE A 156 -2.56 4.68 -1.91
C ILE A 156 -3.94 4.31 -1.35
N SER A 157 -4.63 5.29 -0.81
CA SER A 157 -6.07 5.24 -0.59
C SER A 157 -6.74 5.76 -1.85
N PRO A 158 -7.50 4.93 -2.60
CA PRO A 158 -8.02 5.30 -3.92
C PRO A 158 -9.15 6.35 -3.87
N GLY A 159 -9.57 6.79 -2.68
CA GLY A 159 -10.78 7.59 -2.49
C GLY A 159 -12.03 6.72 -2.40
N GLY A 160 -13.12 7.27 -1.86
CA GLY A 160 -14.33 6.49 -1.56
C GLY A 160 -14.36 5.83 -0.16
N PHE A 161 -13.32 6.04 0.67
CA PHE A 161 -13.16 5.33 1.94
C PHE A 161 -13.34 6.24 3.16
N ILE A 162 -13.85 5.67 4.25
CA ILE A 162 -13.62 6.15 5.62
C ILE A 162 -12.42 5.37 6.15
N PHE A 163 -11.49 6.02 6.84
CA PHE A 163 -10.26 5.37 7.32
C PHE A 163 -10.27 5.17 8.85
N ASP A 164 -9.62 4.12 9.33
CA ASP A 164 -9.58 3.73 10.74
C ASP A 164 -8.40 4.33 11.50
N VAL A 165 -8.37 4.08 12.82
CA VAL A 165 -7.25 4.53 13.65
C VAL A 165 -5.96 3.79 13.27
N ALA A 166 -6.01 2.47 13.07
CA ALA A 166 -4.83 1.66 12.74
C ALA A 166 -4.35 1.81 11.27
N GLY A 167 -5.07 2.62 10.50
CA GLY A 167 -5.01 2.87 9.07
C GLY A 167 -5.16 4.36 8.83
N SER A 168 -4.56 5.17 9.71
CA SER A 168 -4.62 6.62 9.57
C SER A 168 -3.96 7.04 8.25
N SER A 169 -4.32 8.22 7.78
CA SER A 169 -4.05 8.61 6.40
C SER A 169 -3.45 10.01 6.31
N LEU A 170 -2.77 10.28 5.19
CA LEU A 170 -2.23 11.57 4.79
C LEU A 170 -2.88 11.97 3.47
N PHE A 171 -3.10 13.28 3.28
CA PHE A 171 -3.74 13.82 2.08
C PHE A 171 -2.87 14.93 1.45
N PRO A 172 -1.61 14.63 1.06
CA PRO A 172 -0.72 15.60 0.43
C PRO A 172 -1.23 16.01 -0.95
N LYS A 173 -0.81 17.18 -1.44
CA LYS A 173 -1.09 17.61 -2.82
C LYS A 173 -0.35 16.73 -3.85
N ASN A 174 0.91 16.38 -3.58
CA ASN A 174 1.68 15.46 -4.41
C ASN A 174 1.68 14.07 -3.76
N ILE A 175 0.67 13.25 -4.07
CA ILE A 175 0.51 11.92 -3.49
C ILE A 175 1.67 11.00 -3.87
N LEU A 176 2.15 11.06 -5.11
CA LEU A 176 3.21 10.19 -5.61
C LEU A 176 4.52 10.40 -4.83
N LEU A 177 5.01 11.64 -4.74
CA LEU A 177 6.25 11.94 -4.01
C LEU A 177 6.21 11.43 -2.56
N TYR A 178 5.11 11.67 -1.86
CA TYR A 178 4.98 11.28 -0.45
C TYR A 178 4.87 9.77 -0.30
N LEU A 179 4.20 9.09 -1.22
CA LEU A 179 4.10 7.63 -1.22
C LEU A 179 5.47 6.98 -1.48
N ALA A 180 6.27 7.52 -2.41
CA ALA A 180 7.65 7.08 -2.64
C ALA A 180 8.52 7.27 -1.39
N ILE A 181 8.49 8.47 -0.80
CA ILE A 181 9.27 8.74 0.42
C ILE A 181 8.87 7.73 1.50
N LEU A 182 7.58 7.58 1.79
CA LEU A 182 7.08 6.70 2.83
C LEU A 182 7.43 5.22 2.62
N ASN A 183 7.54 4.75 1.38
CA ASN A 183 7.95 3.39 1.08
C ASN A 183 9.47 3.21 0.88
N SER A 184 10.24 4.29 0.94
CA SER A 184 11.68 4.24 0.71
C SER A 184 12.46 3.67 1.90
N ARG A 185 13.67 3.19 1.61
CA ARG A 185 14.69 2.82 2.59
C ARG A 185 15.06 4.00 3.49
N PHE A 186 15.16 5.20 2.91
CA PHE A 186 15.38 6.44 3.66
C PHE A 186 14.32 6.66 4.76
N ALA A 187 13.03 6.61 4.44
CA ALA A 187 12.00 6.83 5.45
C ALA A 187 11.99 5.74 6.53
N ASN A 188 12.25 4.48 6.17
CA ASN A 188 12.38 3.39 7.15
C ASN A 188 13.54 3.65 8.11
N TYR A 189 14.69 4.11 7.61
CA TYR A 189 15.83 4.49 8.43
C TYR A 189 15.51 5.67 9.35
N ILE A 190 14.92 6.74 8.81
CA ILE A 190 14.50 7.91 9.59
C ILE A 190 13.52 7.53 10.69
N LEU A 191 12.51 6.71 10.37
CA LEU A 191 11.51 6.25 11.33
C LEU A 191 12.16 5.45 12.46
N LYS A 192 13.12 4.56 12.17
CA LYS A 192 13.90 3.85 13.19
C LYS A 192 14.70 4.78 14.11
N LEU A 193 15.27 5.86 13.56
CA LEU A 193 16.00 6.84 14.37
C LEU A 193 15.08 7.63 15.33
N VAL A 194 13.86 7.97 14.89
CA VAL A 194 12.93 8.82 15.67
C VAL A 194 11.96 8.05 16.56
N ASN A 195 11.67 6.80 16.19
CA ASN A 195 10.83 5.85 16.90
C ASN A 195 11.29 4.41 16.61
N PRO A 196 12.17 3.83 17.45
CA PRO A 196 12.67 2.46 17.27
C PRO A 196 11.66 1.37 17.67
N THR A 197 10.36 1.68 17.75
CA THR A 197 9.31 0.74 18.14
C THR A 197 8.48 0.28 16.94
N VAL A 198 7.68 -0.76 17.13
CA VAL A 198 6.76 -1.33 16.12
C VAL A 198 5.48 -0.51 15.90
N ASN A 199 5.29 0.58 16.66
CA ASN A 199 4.06 1.38 16.63
C ASN A 199 4.32 2.75 16.03
N PHE A 200 4.00 2.91 14.74
CA PHE A 200 4.16 4.15 14.00
C PHE A 200 2.93 5.04 14.19
N GLN A 201 3.10 6.11 14.96
CA GLN A 201 2.05 7.09 15.22
C GLN A 201 2.11 8.25 14.22
N VAL A 202 1.00 9.00 14.14
CA VAL A 202 0.89 10.23 13.34
C VAL A 202 2.05 11.20 13.60
N GLY A 203 2.50 11.32 14.84
CA GLY A 203 3.61 12.19 15.23
C GLY A 203 4.99 11.73 14.76
N ASP A 204 5.16 10.45 14.42
CA ASP A 204 6.44 9.92 13.93
C ASP A 204 6.64 10.29 12.48
N LEU A 205 5.63 10.02 11.64
CA LEU A 205 5.64 10.41 10.23
C LEU A 205 5.76 11.93 10.08
N ALA A 206 5.13 12.70 10.98
CA ALA A 206 5.19 14.16 10.96
C ALA A 206 6.63 14.70 11.02
N ARG A 207 7.59 13.94 11.57
CA ARG A 207 8.99 14.34 11.72
C ARG A 207 9.85 14.04 10.50
N ILE A 208 9.36 13.27 9.53
CA ILE A 208 10.14 12.92 8.34
C ILE A 208 10.47 14.19 7.55
N PRO A 209 11.75 14.49 7.27
CA PRO A 209 12.14 15.60 6.41
C PRO A 209 11.61 15.38 4.99
N VAL A 210 11.00 16.38 4.36
CA VAL A 210 10.43 16.25 3.01
C VAL A 210 11.14 17.17 2.01
N PRO A 211 11.60 16.65 0.85
CA PRO A 211 12.23 17.43 -0.19
C PRO A 211 11.19 18.31 -0.89
N LYS A 212 11.64 19.45 -1.40
CA LYS A 212 10.76 20.41 -2.11
C LYS A 212 10.45 19.99 -3.55
N LYS A 213 11.22 19.05 -4.11
CA LYS A 213 11.15 18.65 -5.52
C LYS A 213 10.80 17.17 -5.64
N SER A 214 10.13 16.85 -6.73
CA SER A 214 9.89 15.52 -7.25
C SER A 214 10.63 15.38 -8.59
N SER A 215 10.80 14.15 -9.08
CA SER A 215 11.29 13.87 -10.44
C SER A 215 10.19 13.18 -11.25
N HIS A 216 10.14 13.43 -12.56
CA HIS A 216 9.17 12.77 -13.44
C HIS A 216 9.43 11.26 -13.54
N THR A 217 10.70 10.86 -13.46
CA THR A 217 11.11 9.45 -13.40
C THR A 217 10.53 8.78 -12.15
N LEU A 218 10.68 9.39 -10.98
CA LEU A 218 10.13 8.88 -9.73
C LEU A 218 8.61 8.71 -9.81
N GLU A 219 7.90 9.73 -10.32
CA GLU A 219 6.44 9.69 -10.49
C GLU A 219 6.00 8.50 -11.36
N LYS A 220 6.68 8.25 -12.48
CA LYS A 220 6.42 7.09 -13.34
C LYS A 220 6.64 5.76 -12.62
N LEU A 221 7.78 5.60 -11.94
CA LEU A 221 8.10 4.36 -11.22
C LEU A 221 7.03 4.03 -10.17
N ILE A 222 6.50 5.03 -9.47
CA ILE A 222 5.43 4.85 -8.48
C ILE A 222 4.12 4.45 -9.15
N VAL A 223 3.74 5.11 -10.25
CA VAL A 223 2.50 4.78 -10.98
C VAL A 223 2.52 3.32 -11.43
N ILE A 224 3.64 2.86 -12.01
CA ILE A 224 3.81 1.46 -12.44
C ILE A 224 3.74 0.53 -11.23
N SER A 225 4.39 0.87 -10.11
CA SER A 225 4.36 0.06 -8.88
C SER A 225 2.95 -0.11 -8.31
N ILE A 226 2.16 0.97 -8.34
CA ILE A 226 0.75 0.95 -7.93
C ILE A 226 -0.08 0.08 -8.89
N GLN A 227 0.09 0.25 -10.21
CA GLN A 227 -0.63 -0.51 -11.22
C GLN A 227 -0.33 -2.01 -11.13
N LEU A 228 0.93 -2.41 -10.98
CA LEU A 228 1.32 -3.81 -10.77
C LEU A 228 0.72 -4.37 -9.47
N SER A 229 0.71 -3.59 -8.39
CA SER A 229 0.09 -4.02 -7.13
C SER A 229 -1.43 -4.18 -7.26
N LYS A 230 -2.09 -3.34 -8.05
CA LYS A 230 -3.52 -3.48 -8.38
C LYS A 230 -3.78 -4.67 -9.30
N TYR A 231 -2.90 -4.94 -10.26
CA TYR A 231 -2.96 -6.16 -11.08
C TYR A 231 -2.86 -7.42 -10.22
N SER A 232 -1.92 -7.49 -9.27
CA SER A 232 -1.88 -8.59 -8.30
C SER A 232 -3.17 -8.70 -7.48
N SER A 233 -3.75 -7.56 -7.06
CA SER A 233 -5.04 -7.55 -6.38
C SER A 233 -6.16 -8.13 -7.25
N SER A 234 -6.18 -7.82 -8.56
CA SER A 234 -7.20 -8.30 -9.49
C SER A 234 -7.20 -9.81 -9.71
N SER A 235 -6.13 -10.48 -9.29
CA SER A 235 -6.00 -11.94 -9.33
C SER A 235 -6.30 -12.65 -8.02
N ASP A 236 -6.57 -11.90 -6.95
CA ASP A 236 -6.87 -12.42 -5.62
C ASP A 236 -8.38 -12.36 -5.33
N GLU A 237 -9.00 -13.53 -5.20
CA GLU A 237 -10.45 -13.70 -5.05
C GLU A 237 -11.04 -13.09 -3.77
N VAL A 238 -10.21 -12.76 -2.77
CA VAL A 238 -10.65 -12.11 -1.54
C VAL A 238 -10.77 -10.60 -1.68
N THR A 239 -10.31 -10.03 -2.79
CA THR A 239 -10.38 -8.59 -3.05
C THR A 239 -11.63 -8.24 -3.87
N TYR A 240 -12.13 -7.02 -3.70
CA TYR A 240 -13.26 -6.56 -4.52
C TYR A 240 -12.86 -6.19 -5.96
N ASP A 241 -11.55 -6.12 -6.24
CA ASP A 241 -10.97 -5.85 -7.56
C ASP A 241 -10.83 -7.13 -8.41
N PHE A 242 -11.25 -8.29 -7.88
CA PHE A 242 -11.02 -9.58 -8.52
C PHE A 242 -11.68 -9.69 -9.92
N ILE A 243 -10.87 -9.99 -10.92
CA ILE A 243 -11.27 -10.19 -12.32
C ILE A 243 -11.21 -11.69 -12.68
N LEU A 244 -10.10 -12.37 -12.41
CA LEU A 244 -9.93 -13.82 -12.56
C LEU A 244 -8.61 -14.27 -11.90
N PRO A 245 -8.41 -15.57 -11.61
CA PRO A 245 -7.11 -16.07 -11.21
C PRO A 245 -6.05 -15.83 -12.30
N HIS A 246 -4.77 -15.74 -11.91
CA HIS A 246 -3.67 -15.59 -12.86
C HIS A 246 -3.76 -16.58 -14.03
N TRP A 247 -3.47 -16.10 -15.23
CA TRP A 247 -3.64 -16.89 -16.45
C TRP A 247 -2.60 -18.02 -16.52
N TRP A 248 -3.05 -19.23 -16.88
CA TRP A 248 -2.22 -20.45 -16.84
C TRP A 248 -1.50 -20.77 -18.17
N LYS A 249 -1.85 -20.07 -19.26
CA LYS A 249 -1.34 -20.39 -20.61
C LYS A 249 -0.02 -19.70 -20.96
N GLU A 250 0.36 -18.67 -20.24
CA GLU A 250 1.71 -18.12 -20.28
C GLU A 250 2.43 -18.66 -19.03
N ASN A 251 3.70 -19.07 -19.21
CA ASN A 251 4.45 -19.80 -18.20
C ASN A 251 4.25 -19.21 -16.79
N ASN A 252 4.26 -20.06 -15.75
CA ASN A 252 4.19 -19.73 -14.30
C ASN A 252 5.14 -18.61 -13.81
N GLN A 253 5.95 -18.05 -14.71
CA GLN A 253 6.78 -16.89 -14.53
C GLN A 253 5.97 -15.62 -14.24
N ASP A 254 4.70 -15.44 -14.65
CA ASP A 254 4.03 -14.13 -14.47
C ASP A 254 3.88 -13.65 -13.02
N ILE A 255 3.57 -14.54 -12.07
CA ILE A 255 3.44 -14.15 -10.65
C ILE A 255 4.80 -13.78 -10.05
N LEU A 256 5.80 -14.63 -10.28
CA LEU A 256 7.18 -14.39 -9.84
C LEU A 256 7.74 -13.14 -10.53
N ASN A 257 7.44 -12.94 -11.82
CA ASN A 257 7.82 -11.79 -12.62
C ASN A 257 7.20 -10.50 -12.05
N VAL A 258 5.95 -10.50 -11.61
CA VAL A 258 5.33 -9.29 -11.02
C VAL A 258 6.02 -8.91 -9.71
N GLN A 259 6.27 -9.88 -8.82
CA GLN A 259 6.97 -9.61 -7.55
C GLN A 259 8.42 -9.15 -7.78
N GLU A 260 9.13 -9.77 -8.72
CA GLU A 260 10.47 -9.35 -9.13
C GLU A 260 10.46 -7.96 -9.76
N LYS A 261 9.49 -7.65 -10.63
CA LYS A 261 9.32 -6.32 -11.24
C LYS A 261 9.08 -5.27 -10.15
N ILE A 262 8.19 -5.52 -9.19
CA ILE A 262 7.96 -4.62 -8.05
C ILE A 262 9.26 -4.43 -7.26
N THR A 263 10.00 -5.50 -6.96
CA THR A 263 11.27 -5.40 -6.21
C THR A 263 12.30 -4.55 -6.95
N LYS A 264 12.42 -4.71 -8.28
CA LYS A 264 13.31 -3.89 -9.12
C LYS A 264 12.86 -2.43 -9.14
N LEU A 265 11.56 -2.16 -9.27
CA LEU A 265 11.00 -0.81 -9.22
C LEU A 265 11.26 -0.16 -7.85
N GLU A 266 11.08 -0.90 -6.75
CA GLU A 266 11.38 -0.44 -5.41
C GLU A 266 12.84 -0.06 -5.24
N SER A 267 13.77 -0.83 -5.83
CA SER A 267 15.19 -0.47 -5.87
C SER A 267 15.41 0.86 -6.61
N SER A 268 14.87 1.01 -7.83
CA SER A 268 14.99 2.25 -8.61
C SER A 268 14.35 3.45 -7.91
N ILE A 269 13.24 3.25 -7.19
CA ILE A 269 12.60 4.29 -6.37
C ILE A 269 13.53 4.71 -5.22
N ASN A 270 14.21 3.76 -4.57
CA ASN A 270 15.17 4.09 -3.51
C ASN A 270 16.34 4.91 -4.05
N ASP A 271 16.87 4.56 -5.22
CA ASP A 271 17.97 5.30 -5.86
C ASP A 271 17.56 6.75 -6.17
N GLU A 272 16.40 6.94 -6.80
CA GLU A 272 15.84 8.27 -7.09
C GLU A 272 15.55 9.07 -5.81
N VAL A 273 15.04 8.41 -4.76
CA VAL A 273 14.82 9.05 -3.46
C VAL A 273 16.16 9.50 -2.87
N TYR A 274 17.18 8.65 -2.85
CA TYR A 274 18.51 9.02 -2.37
C TYR A 274 19.09 10.22 -3.15
N GLU A 275 18.94 10.24 -4.47
CA GLU A 275 19.36 11.37 -5.30
C GLU A 275 18.63 12.67 -4.92
N ILE A 276 17.31 12.62 -4.75
CA ILE A 276 16.49 13.79 -4.37
C ILE A 276 16.89 14.35 -3.00
N TYR A 277 17.25 13.48 -2.05
CA TYR A 277 17.76 13.90 -0.73
C TYR A 277 19.24 14.29 -0.75
N GLY A 278 19.96 14.10 -1.87
CA GLY A 278 21.39 14.36 -1.96
C GLY A 278 22.24 13.38 -1.13
N ILE A 279 21.74 12.16 -0.92
CA ILE A 279 22.41 11.12 -0.14
C ILE A 279 23.54 10.53 -0.99
N SER A 280 24.76 10.61 -0.46
CA SER A 280 25.94 10.08 -1.13
C SER A 280 25.93 8.55 -1.12
N PHE A 281 26.68 7.92 -2.02
CA PHE A 281 26.86 6.46 -2.02
C PHE A 281 27.45 5.92 -0.70
N ALA A 282 28.30 6.71 -0.03
CA ALA A 282 28.85 6.32 1.26
C ALA A 282 27.77 6.32 2.36
N ASP A 283 26.91 7.36 2.36
CA ASP A 283 25.82 7.46 3.32
C ASP A 283 24.71 6.43 3.06
N SER A 284 24.40 6.14 1.79
CA SER A 284 23.43 5.09 1.45
C SER A 284 23.90 3.73 1.93
N ASN A 285 25.19 3.40 1.81
CA ASN A 285 25.73 2.15 2.34
C ASN A 285 25.61 2.05 3.87
N ILE A 286 25.79 3.17 4.60
CA ILE A 286 25.58 3.20 6.06
C ILE A 286 24.11 2.94 6.40
N ILE A 287 23.20 3.58 5.66
CA ILE A 287 21.75 3.38 5.82
C ILE A 287 21.39 1.92 5.57
N GLU A 288 21.85 1.33 4.47
CA GLU A 288 21.54 -0.06 4.14
C GLU A 288 22.12 -1.04 5.17
N ALA A 289 23.35 -0.82 5.65
CA ALA A 289 23.96 -1.64 6.68
C ALA A 289 23.17 -1.62 7.99
N ASP A 290 22.75 -0.42 8.45
CA ASP A 290 21.93 -0.28 9.67
C ASP A 290 20.55 -0.93 9.49
N LEU A 291 19.96 -0.82 8.29
CA LEU A 291 18.69 -1.49 8.00
C LEU A 291 18.83 -3.02 7.96
N SER A 292 19.95 -3.56 7.47
CA SER A 292 20.18 -5.01 7.37
C SER A 292 20.60 -5.65 8.70
N GLU A 293 21.46 -5.02 9.49
CA GLU A 293 21.86 -5.56 10.81
C GLU A 293 20.65 -5.70 11.74
N ASN A 294 19.74 -4.73 11.71
CA ASN A 294 18.50 -4.79 12.47
C ASN A 294 17.50 -5.81 11.92
N ALA A 295 17.57 -6.14 10.62
CA ALA A 295 16.76 -7.23 10.07
C ALA A 295 17.20 -8.59 10.63
N ILE A 296 18.51 -8.81 10.77
CA ILE A 296 19.10 -10.04 11.35
C ILE A 296 18.70 -10.19 12.83
N LEU A 297 18.69 -9.11 13.61
CA LEU A 297 18.27 -9.14 15.02
C LEU A 297 16.77 -9.45 15.20
N ASN A 298 15.92 -8.96 14.29
CA ASN A 298 14.50 -9.32 14.28
C ASN A 298 14.30 -10.77 13.80
N ASP A 299 15.11 -11.21 12.84
CA ASP A 299 15.10 -12.58 12.33
C ASP A 299 15.66 -13.58 13.32
N GLU A 300 16.50 -13.27 14.32
CA GLU A 300 16.92 -14.29 15.32
C GLU A 300 15.73 -14.82 16.16
N SER A 301 14.61 -14.10 16.21
CA SER A 301 13.35 -14.61 16.78
C SER A 301 12.57 -15.53 15.82
N ILE A 302 12.92 -15.55 14.53
CA ILE A 302 12.29 -16.29 13.42
C ILE A 302 13.20 -17.43 12.90
N LEU A 303 14.53 -17.26 12.96
CA LEU A 303 15.60 -18.14 12.45
C LEU A 303 15.76 -19.45 13.22
N ALA A 304 15.02 -19.65 14.32
CA ALA A 304 14.89 -20.97 14.93
C ALA A 304 14.05 -21.96 14.07
N GLN A 305 13.42 -21.49 12.97
CA GLN A 305 12.58 -22.33 12.09
C GLN A 305 13.06 -22.48 10.65
N SER A 306 14.14 -21.84 10.23
CA SER A 306 14.57 -21.87 8.83
C SER A 306 16.06 -22.22 8.71
N LYS A 307 16.37 -23.49 8.96
CA LYS A 307 17.58 -24.12 8.45
C LYS A 307 17.16 -25.40 7.74
N GLU A 308 16.84 -25.28 6.46
CA GLU A 308 16.88 -26.36 5.47
C GLU A 308 16.41 -25.80 4.12
N ASN A 309 17.35 -25.55 3.19
CA ASN A 309 17.49 -26.32 1.94
C ASN A 309 18.00 -25.51 0.75
N GLU A 310 18.98 -26.09 0.05
CA GLU A 310 19.42 -25.71 -1.30
C GLU A 310 18.60 -26.46 -2.39
N ASP A 311 17.42 -27.00 -2.03
CA ASP A 311 16.44 -27.70 -2.90
C ASP A 311 15.21 -26.83 -3.23
N GLU A 312 15.26 -25.51 -3.00
CA GLU A 312 14.10 -24.61 -2.95
C GLU A 312 13.47 -24.24 -4.31
N GLU A 313 14.22 -24.22 -5.41
CA GLU A 313 13.69 -23.73 -6.70
C GLU A 313 12.66 -24.69 -7.34
N GLU A 314 12.91 -25.99 -7.31
CA GLU A 314 11.99 -26.99 -7.90
C GLU A 314 10.74 -27.20 -7.01
N SER A 315 10.92 -27.12 -5.69
CA SER A 315 9.85 -27.15 -4.70
C SER A 315 8.94 -25.92 -4.77
N SER A 316 9.51 -24.72 -4.95
CA SER A 316 8.72 -23.48 -5.07
C SER A 316 7.86 -23.45 -6.34
N ASN A 317 8.38 -23.93 -7.46
CA ASN A 317 7.64 -24.03 -8.72
C ASN A 317 6.45 -24.98 -8.61
N LEU A 318 6.65 -26.16 -8.01
CA LEU A 318 5.57 -27.12 -7.79
C LEU A 318 4.49 -26.56 -6.83
N SER A 319 4.91 -25.84 -5.79
CA SER A 319 3.98 -25.16 -4.87
C SER A 319 3.14 -24.09 -5.58
N THR A 320 3.75 -23.35 -6.50
CA THR A 320 3.09 -22.29 -7.30
C THR A 320 2.03 -22.88 -8.23
N ILE A 321 2.36 -23.97 -8.95
CA ILE A 321 1.40 -24.68 -9.81
C ILE A 321 0.21 -25.20 -9.00
N LYS A 322 0.47 -25.76 -7.83
CA LYS A 322 -0.58 -26.26 -6.94
C LYS A 322 -1.49 -25.13 -6.48
N ASN A 323 -0.92 -24.00 -6.05
CA ASN A 323 -1.71 -22.83 -5.63
C ASN A 323 -2.54 -22.28 -6.79
N LEU A 324 -1.97 -22.15 -7.98
CA LEU A 324 -2.68 -21.70 -9.17
C LEU A 324 -3.86 -22.62 -9.51
N SER A 325 -3.64 -23.94 -9.44
CA SER A 325 -4.68 -24.95 -9.66
C SER A 325 -5.83 -24.81 -8.65
N VAL A 326 -5.51 -24.55 -7.38
CA VAL A 326 -6.51 -24.31 -6.33
C VAL A 326 -7.30 -23.03 -6.62
N SER A 327 -6.65 -21.94 -7.04
CA SER A 327 -7.34 -20.69 -7.38
C SER A 327 -8.30 -20.88 -8.56
N TRP A 328 -7.90 -21.64 -9.59
CA TRP A 328 -8.78 -21.96 -10.72
C TRP A 328 -9.96 -22.85 -10.33
N LEU A 329 -9.76 -23.83 -9.45
CA LEU A 329 -10.85 -24.64 -8.89
C LEU A 329 -11.81 -23.78 -8.06
N SER A 330 -11.27 -22.89 -7.23
CA SER A 330 -12.07 -21.95 -6.43
C SER A 330 -12.90 -21.02 -7.31
N TYR A 331 -12.30 -20.50 -8.39
CA TYR A 331 -12.99 -19.70 -9.38
C TYR A 331 -14.13 -20.46 -10.05
N ALA A 332 -13.89 -21.71 -10.50
CA ALA A 332 -14.92 -22.55 -11.09
C ALA A 332 -16.08 -22.83 -10.11
N ILE A 333 -15.78 -23.14 -8.86
CA ILE A 333 -16.80 -23.33 -7.80
C ILE A 333 -17.55 -22.03 -7.55
N GLY A 334 -16.86 -20.89 -7.52
CA GLY A 334 -17.46 -19.57 -7.36
C GLY A 334 -18.43 -19.22 -8.49
N ILE A 335 -18.13 -19.60 -9.74
CA ILE A 335 -19.07 -19.47 -10.87
C ILE A 335 -20.31 -20.33 -10.63
N ILE A 336 -20.15 -21.60 -10.24
CA ILE A 336 -21.26 -22.53 -9.97
C ILE A 336 -22.17 -22.00 -8.85
N LEU A 337 -21.60 -21.32 -7.86
CA LEU A 337 -22.30 -20.72 -6.74
C LEU A 337 -22.80 -19.28 -7.02
N ASP A 338 -22.70 -18.80 -8.26
CA ASP A 338 -23.10 -17.44 -8.69
C ASP A 338 -22.39 -16.32 -7.91
N ARG A 339 -21.19 -16.60 -7.38
CA ARG A 339 -20.30 -15.60 -6.78
C ARG A 339 -19.57 -14.79 -7.85
N PHE A 340 -19.12 -15.46 -8.92
CA PHE A 340 -18.38 -14.86 -10.02
C PHE A 340 -19.20 -14.92 -11.30
N GLN A 341 -19.12 -13.86 -12.12
CA GLN A 341 -19.95 -13.71 -13.32
C GLN A 341 -19.08 -13.43 -14.55
N PRO A 342 -18.40 -14.45 -15.11
CA PRO A 342 -17.62 -14.33 -16.32
C PRO A 342 -18.43 -13.69 -17.44
N GLY A 343 -17.80 -12.84 -18.25
CA GLY A 343 -18.45 -12.18 -19.37
C GLY A 343 -19.38 -11.03 -19.01
N THR A 344 -19.61 -10.75 -17.72
CA THR A 344 -20.42 -9.61 -17.27
C THR A 344 -19.52 -8.43 -16.93
N PRO A 345 -19.50 -7.34 -17.74
CA PRO A 345 -18.70 -6.15 -17.47
C PRO A 345 -18.87 -5.58 -16.06
N GLY A 346 -17.76 -5.36 -15.37
CA GLY A 346 -17.72 -4.76 -14.02
C GLY A 346 -18.30 -5.66 -12.92
N ALA A 347 -18.64 -6.92 -13.21
CA ALA A 347 -18.96 -7.90 -12.19
C ALA A 347 -17.68 -8.45 -11.55
N LEU A 348 -17.82 -8.96 -10.32
CA LEU A 348 -16.73 -9.66 -9.64
C LEU A 348 -16.43 -10.97 -10.39
N GLY A 349 -15.15 -11.22 -10.65
CA GLY A 349 -14.75 -12.41 -11.41
C GLY A 349 -15.28 -12.35 -12.85
N SER A 350 -15.23 -11.18 -13.49
CA SER A 350 -15.78 -10.97 -14.83
C SER A 350 -15.00 -11.68 -15.93
N ALA A 351 -13.74 -12.07 -15.70
CA ALA A 351 -12.82 -12.52 -16.74
C ALA A 351 -12.65 -11.52 -17.90
N ILE A 352 -12.89 -10.23 -17.66
CA ILE A 352 -12.72 -9.14 -18.62
C ILE A 352 -11.78 -8.11 -18.03
N TYR A 353 -10.63 -7.89 -18.67
CA TYR A 353 -9.76 -6.77 -18.31
C TYR A 353 -10.16 -5.52 -19.07
N ARG A 354 -10.30 -4.40 -18.36
CA ARG A 354 -10.52 -3.07 -18.93
C ARG A 354 -9.50 -2.10 -18.38
N CYS A 355 -9.07 -1.14 -19.21
CA CYS A 355 -8.14 -0.11 -18.75
C CYS A 355 -8.70 0.69 -17.56
N THR A 356 -10.02 0.95 -17.59
CA THR A 356 -10.76 1.58 -16.48
C THR A 356 -10.70 0.82 -15.15
N ASP A 357 -10.49 -0.50 -15.16
CA ASP A 357 -10.32 -1.29 -13.94
C ASP A 357 -9.03 -0.92 -13.20
N PHE A 358 -8.05 -0.31 -13.88
CA PHE A 358 -6.76 0.08 -13.31
C PHE A 358 -6.69 1.57 -12.92
N VAL A 359 -7.79 2.31 -13.08
CA VAL A 359 -7.89 3.70 -12.61
C VAL A 359 -7.95 3.73 -11.08
N ILE A 360 -7.14 4.59 -10.46
CA ILE A 360 -7.01 4.70 -9.00
C ILE A 360 -7.10 6.17 -8.59
N GLY A 361 -8.24 6.55 -8.02
CA GLY A 361 -8.47 7.90 -7.55
C GLY A 361 -8.30 8.94 -8.66
N SER A 362 -7.30 9.80 -8.51
CA SER A 362 -6.96 10.86 -9.48
C SER A 362 -5.74 10.54 -10.34
N LEU A 363 -5.21 9.32 -10.27
CA LEU A 363 -4.09 8.90 -11.11
C LEU A 363 -4.54 8.75 -12.58
N PRO A 364 -3.64 9.00 -13.55
CA PRO A 364 -3.96 8.81 -14.95
C PRO A 364 -4.34 7.35 -15.22
N GLU A 365 -5.29 7.16 -16.13
CA GLU A 365 -5.56 5.84 -16.71
C GLU A 365 -4.30 5.34 -17.44
N PRO A 366 -3.98 4.03 -17.38
CA PRO A 366 -2.87 3.49 -18.15
C PRO A 366 -3.03 3.80 -19.64
N THR A 367 -1.91 4.09 -20.30
CA THR A 367 -1.84 4.11 -21.76
C THR A 367 -2.06 2.70 -22.32
N GLU A 368 -2.34 2.59 -23.63
CA GLU A 368 -2.52 1.27 -24.25
C GLU A 368 -1.26 0.39 -24.14
N GLU A 369 -0.08 0.99 -24.28
CA GLU A 369 1.21 0.30 -24.10
C GLU A 369 1.39 -0.20 -22.65
N GLU A 370 1.11 0.63 -21.66
CA GLU A 370 1.16 0.24 -20.24
C GLU A 370 0.12 -0.85 -19.92
N PHE A 371 -1.08 -0.75 -20.49
CA PHE A 371 -2.12 -1.76 -20.31
C PHE A 371 -1.72 -3.10 -20.94
N ASN A 372 -1.07 -3.08 -22.11
CA ASN A 372 -0.50 -4.28 -22.73
C ASN A 372 0.58 -4.91 -21.86
N GLU A 373 1.46 -4.11 -21.25
CA GLU A 373 2.49 -4.64 -20.36
C GLU A 373 1.90 -5.23 -19.06
N LEU A 374 0.78 -4.69 -18.58
CA LEU A 374 0.11 -5.15 -17.37
C LEU A 374 -0.68 -6.45 -17.58
N VAL A 375 -1.54 -6.50 -18.59
CA VAL A 375 -2.50 -7.60 -18.78
C VAL A 375 -2.24 -8.47 -20.01
N GLY A 376 -1.31 -8.08 -20.87
CA GLY A 376 -0.97 -8.78 -22.11
C GLY A 376 -1.55 -8.14 -23.37
N GLU A 377 -1.00 -8.50 -24.54
CA GLU A 377 -1.40 -7.95 -25.84
C GLU A 377 -2.83 -8.36 -26.24
N PRO A 378 -3.58 -7.51 -26.98
CA PRO A 378 -4.92 -7.81 -27.47
C PRO A 378 -5.09 -9.17 -28.17
N SER A 379 -4.04 -9.66 -28.83
CA SER A 379 -4.02 -10.92 -29.57
C SER A 379 -4.04 -12.18 -28.69
N GLN A 380 -3.73 -12.05 -27.39
CA GLN A 380 -3.76 -13.16 -26.42
C GLN A 380 -5.17 -13.45 -25.90
N PHE A 381 -6.11 -12.55 -26.14
CA PHE A 381 -7.49 -12.64 -25.65
C PHE A 381 -8.43 -13.30 -26.66
N ALA A 382 -9.53 -13.87 -26.17
CA ALA A 382 -10.50 -14.57 -27.02
C ALA A 382 -11.20 -13.61 -27.99
N TYR A 383 -11.54 -12.41 -27.52
CA TYR A 383 -12.02 -11.29 -28.32
C TYR A 383 -11.95 -9.98 -27.51
N ILE A 384 -12.17 -8.85 -28.20
CA ILE A 384 -12.28 -7.53 -27.58
C ILE A 384 -13.70 -7.02 -27.82
N ASP A 385 -14.35 -6.50 -26.79
CA ASP A 385 -15.68 -5.88 -26.91
C ASP A 385 -15.60 -4.45 -27.46
N GLU A 386 -16.76 -3.87 -27.80
CA GLU A 386 -16.85 -2.49 -28.34
C GLU A 386 -16.37 -1.41 -27.36
N GLN A 387 -16.28 -1.73 -26.07
CA GLN A 387 -15.81 -0.85 -25.00
C GLN A 387 -14.31 -1.04 -24.71
N GLY A 388 -13.60 -1.87 -25.50
CA GLY A 388 -12.18 -2.18 -25.32
C GLY A 388 -11.90 -3.22 -24.23
N GLY A 389 -12.92 -3.90 -23.71
CA GLY A 389 -12.79 -4.99 -22.75
C GLY A 389 -12.14 -6.21 -23.39
N ARG A 390 -11.09 -6.72 -22.76
CA ARG A 390 -10.33 -7.90 -23.21
C ARG A 390 -10.89 -9.14 -22.54
N HIS A 391 -11.61 -9.96 -23.30
CA HIS A 391 -12.28 -11.15 -22.80
C HIS A 391 -11.35 -12.35 -22.80
N VAL A 392 -11.20 -12.97 -21.64
CA VAL A 392 -10.34 -14.15 -21.47
C VAL A 392 -10.99 -15.41 -22.05
N PHE A 393 -12.32 -15.52 -22.01
CA PHE A 393 -13.06 -16.66 -22.54
C PHE A 393 -13.84 -16.29 -23.80
N TYR A 394 -14.18 -17.29 -24.61
CA TYR A 394 -15.07 -17.10 -25.75
C TYR A 394 -16.51 -16.86 -25.26
N ARG A 395 -17.28 -16.07 -26.02
CA ARG A 395 -18.71 -15.78 -25.75
C ARG A 395 -19.57 -16.99 -25.31
N PRO A 396 -19.42 -18.21 -25.88
CA PRO A 396 -20.22 -19.36 -25.46
C PRO A 396 -19.94 -19.88 -24.05
N VAL A 397 -18.81 -19.49 -23.44
CA VAL A 397 -18.42 -19.87 -22.05
C VAL A 397 -18.90 -18.82 -21.05
N GLU A 398 -19.15 -17.61 -21.53
CA GLU A 398 -19.54 -16.44 -20.74
C GLU A 398 -21.06 -16.30 -20.57
N GLN A 399 -21.85 -17.01 -21.38
CA GLN A 399 -23.31 -17.11 -21.28
C GLN A 399 -23.71 -18.38 -20.55
#